data_AF-T0HTB2-F1
#
_entry.id   AF-T0HTB2-F1
#
_cell.length_a   1.000
_cell.length_b   1.000
_cell.length_c   1.000
_cell.angle_alpha   90.00
_cell.angle_beta   90.00
_cell.angle_gamma   90.00
#
_symmetry.space_group_name_H-M   'P 1'
#
loop_
_entity.id
_entity.type
_entity.pdbx_description
1 polymer ?
#
loop_
_entity_poly.entity_id
_entity_poly.type
_entity_poly.pdbx_seq_one_letter_code
_entity_poly.pdbx_strand_id
1 'polypeptide(L)' 'MPLTESSLIRSIAQFAALEGQVAPETPLFSSGALDSVAMLNLILFIERETGAEIRAEDVTLENFDTAASILDFARKLAA' A
#
# COMPACT_ATOMS: atom_id res chain seq x y z
N MET A 1 14.20 3.43 -4.13
CA MET A 1 14.06 4.83 -4.61
C MET A 1 13.31 5.57 -3.50
N PRO A 2 13.11 6.90 -3.48
CA PRO A 2 12.13 7.43 -2.53
C PRO A 2 10.75 6.89 -2.92
N LEU A 3 9.99 6.38 -1.96
CA LEU A 3 8.60 5.96 -2.19
C LEU A 3 7.79 7.17 -2.67
N THR A 4 7.31 7.11 -3.91
CA THR A 4 6.43 8.14 -4.49
C THR A 4 5.00 7.63 -4.64
N GLU A 5 4.03 8.54 -4.67
CA GLU A 5 2.62 8.21 -4.91
C GLU A 5 2.45 7.42 -6.22
N SER A 6 3.05 7.88 -7.31
CA SER A 6 2.97 7.21 -8.61
C SER A 6 3.57 5.81 -8.61
N SER A 7 4.67 5.58 -7.89
CA SER A 7 5.25 4.24 -7.75
C SER A 7 4.37 3.33 -6.89
N LEU A 8 3.78 3.87 -5.82
CA LEU A 8 2.91 3.12 -4.92
C LEU A 8 1.63 2.68 -5.65
N ILE A 9 0.95 3.61 -6.31
CA ILE A 9 -0.29 3.32 -7.07
C ILE A 9 -0.02 2.26 -8.14
N ARG A 10 1.13 2.35 -8.84
CA ARG A 10 1.53 1.36 -9.83
C ARG A 10 1.74 -0.02 -9.22
N SER A 11 2.46 -0.12 -8.10
CA SER A 11 2.69 -1.38 -7.41
C SER A 11 1.38 -1.99 -6.90
N ILE A 12 0.50 -1.17 -6.33
CA ILE A 12 -0.84 -1.60 -5.89
C ILE A 12 -1.64 -2.15 -7.06
N ALA A 13 -1.72 -1.43 -8.17
CA ALA A 13 -2.44 -1.88 -9.36
C ALA A 13 -1.89 -3.22 -9.89
N GLN A 14 -0.56 -3.39 -9.86
CA GLN A 14 0.10 -4.64 -10.23
C GLN A 14 -0.25 -5.79 -9.27
N PHE A 15 -0.26 -5.56 -7.96
CA PHE A 15 -0.56 -6.60 -6.96
C PHE A 15 -2.04 -6.99 -6.94
N ALA A 16 -2.94 -6.01 -7.10
CA ALA A 16 -4.38 -6.23 -7.13
C ALA A 16 -4.89 -6.72 -8.49
N ALA A 17 -4.00 -6.94 -9.47
CA ALA A 17 -4.36 -7.28 -10.85
C ALA A 17 -5.43 -6.35 -11.46
N LEU A 18 -5.41 -5.07 -11.07
CA LEU A 18 -6.37 -4.08 -11.54
C LEU A 18 -5.86 -3.50 -12.86
N GLU A 19 -6.56 -3.80 -13.95
CA GLU A 19 -6.35 -3.15 -15.25
C GLU A 19 -6.96 -1.73 -15.24
N GLY A 20 -6.30 -0.76 -14.59
CA GLY A 20 -6.81 0.61 -14.56
C GLY A 20 -6.06 1.62 -13.69
N GLN A 21 -6.50 2.88 -13.77
CA GLN A 21 -6.09 3.94 -12.85
C GLN A 21 -6.78 3.72 -11.50
N VAL A 22 -6.08 3.08 -10.56
CA VAL A 22 -6.49 3.05 -9.15
C VAL A 22 -6.45 4.48 -8.62
N ALA A 23 -7.59 5.01 -8.19
CA ALA A 23 -7.63 6.34 -7.60
C ALA A 23 -7.05 6.28 -6.18
N PRO A 24 -6.44 7.37 -5.67
CA PRO A 24 -5.87 7.38 -4.32
C PRO A 24 -6.87 7.00 -3.22
N GLU A 25 -8.13 7.38 -3.40
CA GLU A 25 -9.26 7.15 -2.48
C GLU A 25 -9.99 5.83 -2.74
N THR A 26 -9.56 5.03 -3.73
CA THR A 26 -10.23 3.76 -4.03
C THR A 26 -10.04 2.81 -2.85
N PRO A 27 -11.13 2.24 -2.29
CA PRO A 27 -11.01 1.21 -1.27
C PRO A 27 -10.45 -0.05 -1.92
N LEU A 28 -9.39 -0.59 -1.34
CA LEU A 28 -8.63 -1.75 -1.81
C LEU A 28 -8.87 -2.94 -0.90
N PHE A 29 -8.84 -2.71 0.42
CA PHE A 29 -8.98 -3.80 1.39
C PHE A 29 -10.45 -4.08 1.68
N SER A 30 -11.23 -3.05 2.01
CA SER A 30 -12.66 -3.16 2.31
C SER A 30 -13.49 -3.58 1.09
N SER A 31 -13.00 -3.32 -0.13
CA SER A 31 -13.59 -3.79 -1.38
C SER A 31 -13.21 -5.24 -1.73
N GLY A 32 -12.17 -5.79 -1.09
CA GLY A 32 -11.59 -7.09 -1.42
C GLY A 32 -10.74 -7.10 -2.68
N ALA A 33 -10.37 -5.94 -3.23
CA ALA A 33 -9.46 -5.84 -4.37
C ALA A 33 -8.01 -6.23 -4.02
N LEU A 34 -7.60 -6.00 -2.78
CA LEU A 34 -6.32 -6.44 -2.23
C LEU A 34 -6.54 -7.73 -1.43
N ASP A 35 -6.07 -8.85 -1.96
CA ASP A 35 -6.12 -10.13 -1.25
C ASP A 35 -4.98 -10.25 -0.20
N SER A 36 -4.99 -11.34 0.58
CA SER A 36 -3.96 -11.58 1.61
C SER A 36 -2.53 -11.68 1.04
N VAL A 37 -2.36 -12.13 -0.20
CA VAL A 37 -1.04 -12.31 -0.81
C VAL A 37 -0.52 -10.99 -1.39
N ALA A 38 -1.38 -10.24 -2.07
CA ALA A 38 -1.15 -8.89 -2.54
C ALA A 38 -0.80 -7.96 -1.37
N MET A 39 -1.47 -8.12 -0.23
CA MET A 39 -1.16 -7.40 1.01
C MET A 39 0.26 -7.70 1.50
N LEU A 40 0.66 -8.96 1.60
CA LEU A 40 2.02 -9.31 2.02
C LEU A 40 3.08 -8.75 1.06
N ASN A 41 2.83 -8.79 -0.25
CA ASN A 41 3.73 -8.20 -1.24
C ASN A 41 3.81 -6.67 -1.13
N LEU A 42 2.69 -6.00 -0.82
CA LEU A 42 2.64 -4.57 -0.58
C LEU A 42 3.42 -4.17 0.67
N ILE A 43 3.26 -4.91 1.78
CA ILE A 43 4.01 -4.70 3.02
C ILE A 43 5.51 -4.81 2.73
N LEU A 44 5.94 -5.93 2.12
CA LEU A 44 7.34 -6.14 1.74
C LEU A 44 7.88 -5.04 0.81
N PHE A 45 7.06 -4.51 -0.09
CA PHE A 45 7.43 -3.40 -0.95
C PHE A 45 7.69 -2.11 -0.15
N ILE A 46 6.79 -1.76 0.78
CA ILE A 46 6.92 -0.55 1.60
C ILE A 46 8.13 -0.66 2.54
N GLU A 47 8.31 -1.81 3.20
CA GLU A 47 9.48 -2.05 4.07
C GLU A 47 10.79 -1.91 3.30
N ARG A 48 10.84 -2.41 2.05
CA ARG A 48 12.02 -2.28 1.19
C ARG A 48 12.30 -0.85 0.74
N GLU A 49 11.26 -0.06 0.45
CA GLU A 49 11.43 1.33 0.00
C GLU A 49 11.71 2.29 1.17
N THR A 50 11.17 2.02 2.37
CA THR A 50 11.33 2.87 3.56
C THR A 50 12.50 2.43 4.45
N GLY A 51 12.87 1.15 4.42
CA GLY A 51 13.82 0.54 5.36
C GLY A 51 13.26 0.31 6.77
N ALA A 52 11.97 0.58 6.98
CA ALA A 52 11.26 0.33 8.23
C ALA A 52 10.59 -1.04 8.23
N GLU A 53 10.36 -1.60 9.42
CA GLU A 53 9.58 -2.83 9.61
C GLU A 53 8.12 -2.46 9.91
N ILE A 54 7.17 -3.10 9.23
CA ILE A 54 5.73 -2.89 9.43
C ILE A 54 5.23 -4.00 10.35
N ARG A 55 4.66 -3.61 11.49
CA ARG A 55 4.09 -4.60 12.41
C ARG A 55 2.70 -4.99 11.97
N ALA A 56 2.30 -6.22 12.32
CA ALA A 56 0.95 -6.70 12.05
C ALA A 56 -0.14 -5.79 12.68
N GLU A 57 0.15 -5.12 13.78
CA GLU A 57 -0.74 -4.14 14.42
C GLU A 57 -0.94 -2.86 13.60
N ASP A 58 0.01 -2.51 12.73
CA ASP A 58 -0.08 -1.35 11.85
C ASP A 58 -0.93 -1.64 10.60
N VAL A 59 -1.13 -2.93 10.28
CA VAL A 59 -1.92 -3.39 9.14
C VAL A 59 -3.41 -3.31 9.48
N THR A 60 -3.91 -2.09 9.48
CA THR A 60 -5.32 -1.76 9.76
C THR A 60 -6.00 -1.19 8.52
N LEU A 61 -7.34 -1.21 8.50
CA LEU A 61 -8.12 -0.51 7.46
C LEU A 61 -7.74 0.97 7.36
N GLU A 62 -7.49 1.63 8.48
CA GLU A 62 -7.11 3.05 8.50
C GLU A 62 -5.83 3.32 7.70
N ASN A 63 -4.84 2.43 7.84
CA ASN A 63 -3.53 2.57 7.20
C ASN A 63 -3.46 1.93 5.80
N PHE A 64 -4.26 0.89 5.52
CA PHE A 64 -4.12 0.04 4.33
C PHE A 64 -5.35 -0.05 3.43
N ASP A 65 -6.45 0.64 3.73
CA ASP A 65 -7.65 0.55 2.90
C ASP A 65 -7.52 1.28 1.57
N THR A 66 -6.77 2.38 1.49
CA THR A 66 -6.63 3.18 0.26
C THR A 66 -5.16 3.47 -0.06
N ALA A 67 -4.84 3.74 -1.33
CA ALA A 67 -3.49 4.11 -1.72
C ALA A 67 -3.01 5.41 -1.05
N ALA A 68 -3.93 6.35 -0.77
CA ALA A 68 -3.66 7.55 -0.01
C ALA A 68 -3.27 7.25 1.45
N SER A 69 -4.04 6.38 2.13
CA SER A 69 -3.72 5.92 3.49
C SER A 69 -2.35 5.25 3.57
N ILE A 70 -2.06 4.37 2.61
CA ILE A 70 -0.79 3.63 2.55
C ILE A 70 0.38 4.60 2.36
N LEU A 71 0.21 5.61 1.50
CA LEU A 71 1.24 6.63 1.28
C LEU A 71 1.50 7.46 2.54
N ASP A 72 0.45 7.88 3.25
CA ASP A 72 0.57 8.62 4.50
C ASP A 72 1.26 7.79 5.59
N PHE A 73 0.85 6.52 5.73
CA PHE A 73 1.49 5.57 6.63
C PHE A 73 2.98 5.39 6.32
N ALA A 74 3.33 5.17 5.04
CA ALA A 74 4.71 4.99 4.65
C ALA A 74 5.57 6.26 4.82
N ARG A 75 4.98 7.45 4.66
CA ARG A 75 5.66 8.72 4.99
C ARG A 75 5.97 8.85 6.47
N LYS A 76 5.07 8.39 7.35
CA LYS A 76 5.28 8.38 8.81
C LYS A 76 6.39 7.40 9.21
N LEU A 77 6.57 6.29 8.49
CA LEU A 77 7.63 5.32 8.73
C LEU A 77 9.02 5.80 8.32
N ALA A 78 9.10 6.64 7.27
CA ALA A 78 10.36 7.17 6.75
C ALA A 78 10.88 8.42 7.48
N ALA A 79 10.15 8.90 8.50
CA ALA A 79 10.48 10.07 9.31
C ALA A 79 11.26 9.69 10.58
#